data_AF-A0A1S6HH40-F1
#
_entry.id   AF-A0A1S6HH40-F1
#
_cell.length_a   1.000
_cell.length_b   1.000
_cell.length_c   1.000
_cell.angle_alpha   90.00
_cell.angle_beta   90.00
_cell.angle_gamma   90.00
#
_symmetry.space_group_name_H-M   'P 1'
#
loop_
_entity.id
_entity.type
_entity.pdbx_description
1 polymer ?
#
loop_
_entity_poly.entity_id
_entity_poly.type
_entity_poly.pdbx_seq_one_letter_code
_entity_poly.pdbx_strand_id
1 'polypeptide(L)'
;MKLEAEDGKLRETDCANKEAIFRIIQSIPSKKAEPFKLWLARVGSERIDEIENPELAQERMKSIYEKKGYSKEWIDKRLRGIAVRQDLTDEWKKRGIQEQMDFAILTNEISKATFGKTIEEYKKLKKLNKENLRDHMTDLELIFNMLGEASTAEIERKQNPQKFNEHILVSRKGGEIAKNAREELEIETGESIISEENYLIEEEKIKREKRKKKKILEMSRTTY
;
A
#
# COMPACT_ATOMS: atom_id res chain seq x y z
N MET A 1 -27.70 -11.61 15.47
CA MET A 1 -26.74 -12.70 15.18
C MET A 1 -26.27 -13.25 16.53
N LYS A 2 -25.87 -14.53 16.65
CA LYS A 2 -25.31 -15.04 17.91
C LYS A 2 -23.79 -14.89 17.90
N LEU A 3 -23.22 -14.31 18.96
CA LEU A 3 -21.78 -14.18 19.16
C LEU A 3 -21.35 -15.02 20.36
N GLU A 4 -20.11 -15.52 20.31
CA GLU A 4 -19.49 -16.26 21.40
C GLU A 4 -19.06 -15.29 22.51
N ALA A 5 -19.55 -15.50 23.73
CA ALA A 5 -19.17 -14.75 24.92
C ALA A 5 -17.90 -15.34 25.56
N GLU A 6 -17.27 -14.63 26.51
CA GLU A 6 -16.04 -15.07 27.20
C GLU A 6 -16.20 -16.43 27.93
N ASP A 7 -17.45 -16.84 28.19
CA ASP A 7 -17.80 -18.13 28.79
C ASP A 7 -18.03 -19.26 27.75
N GLY A 8 -17.72 -19.02 26.47
CA GLY A 8 -17.90 -19.95 25.35
C GLY A 8 -19.36 -20.15 24.91
N LYS A 9 -20.32 -19.40 25.47
CA LYS A 9 -21.74 -19.54 25.11
C LYS A 9 -22.13 -18.57 24.01
N LEU A 10 -22.89 -19.06 23.02
CA LEU A 10 -23.47 -18.25 21.96
C LEU A 10 -24.66 -17.44 22.49
N ARG A 11 -24.54 -16.11 22.54
CA ARG A 11 -25.60 -15.19 22.98
C ARG A 11 -26.14 -14.39 21.81
N GLU A 12 -27.44 -14.13 21.80
CA GLU A 12 -28.02 -13.20 20.84
C GLU A 12 -27.45 -11.80 21.09
N THR A 13 -26.94 -11.18 20.03
CA THR A 13 -26.35 -9.84 20.08
C THR A 13 -26.78 -9.06 18.85
N ASP A 14 -27.12 -7.79 19.09
CA ASP A 14 -27.43 -6.82 18.04
C ASP A 14 -26.15 -6.36 17.34
N CYS A 15 -25.67 -7.21 16.46
CA CYS A 15 -24.49 -6.98 15.65
C CYS A 15 -24.77 -7.35 14.20
N ALA A 16 -24.17 -6.60 13.28
CA ALA A 16 -24.31 -6.79 11.84
C ALA A 16 -22.97 -6.51 11.17
N ASN A 17 -22.63 -7.29 10.15
CA ASN A 17 -21.49 -6.99 9.30
C ASN A 17 -21.82 -5.78 8.39
N LYS A 18 -20.83 -5.25 7.67
CA LYS A 18 -21.01 -4.04 6.84
C LYS A 18 -22.14 -4.20 5.80
N GLU A 19 -22.20 -5.35 5.15
CA GLU A 19 -23.22 -5.65 4.14
C GLU A 19 -24.63 -5.67 4.75
N ALA A 20 -24.81 -6.34 5.88
CA ALA A 20 -26.07 -6.38 6.61
C ALA A 20 -26.48 -4.97 7.10
N ILE A 21 -25.54 -4.15 7.56
CA ILE A 21 -25.80 -2.74 7.92
C ILE A 21 -26.31 -1.96 6.72
N PHE A 22 -25.65 -2.06 5.56
CA PHE A 22 -26.11 -1.39 4.34
C PHE A 22 -27.50 -1.86 3.92
N ARG A 23 -27.80 -3.15 4.08
CA ARG A 23 -29.12 -3.70 3.80
C ARG A 23 -30.20 -3.16 4.76
N ILE A 24 -29.88 -3.05 6.04
CA ILE A 24 -30.76 -2.41 7.04
C ILE A 24 -31.03 -0.96 6.62
N ILE A 25 -30.01 -0.18 6.29
CA ILE A 25 -30.15 1.23 5.85
C ILE A 25 -31.09 1.34 4.64
N GLN A 26 -30.97 0.44 3.66
CA GLN A 26 -31.87 0.41 2.51
C GLN A 26 -33.34 0.19 2.90
N SER A 27 -33.61 -0.61 3.94
CA SER A 27 -34.95 -0.95 4.42
C SER A 27 -35.64 0.14 5.26
N ILE A 28 -34.89 1.13 5.79
CA ILE A 28 -35.46 2.17 6.66
C ILE A 28 -36.40 3.10 5.85
N PRO A 29 -37.69 3.20 6.19
CA PRO A 29 -38.65 4.06 5.47
C PRO A 29 -38.62 5.49 6.03
N SER A 30 -37.45 6.13 6.05
CA SER A 30 -37.27 7.49 6.58
C SER A 30 -36.54 8.38 5.59
N LYS A 31 -37.01 9.63 5.43
CA LYS A 31 -36.31 10.67 4.66
C LYS A 31 -34.90 10.94 5.17
N LYS A 32 -34.61 10.63 6.45
CA LYS A 32 -33.25 10.76 7.02
C LYS A 32 -32.26 9.73 6.46
N ALA A 33 -32.75 8.58 5.99
CA ALA A 33 -31.91 7.56 5.36
C ALA A 33 -31.64 7.86 3.87
N GLU A 34 -32.41 8.75 3.25
CA GLU A 34 -32.35 9.04 1.82
C GLU A 34 -30.95 9.48 1.33
N PRO A 35 -30.20 10.36 2.02
CA PRO A 35 -28.85 10.71 1.60
C PRO A 35 -27.91 9.49 1.51
N PHE A 36 -28.06 8.53 2.43
CA PHE A 36 -27.26 7.30 2.40
C PHE A 36 -27.69 6.36 1.28
N LYS A 37 -28.98 6.28 0.96
CA LYS A 37 -29.50 5.48 -0.16
C LYS A 37 -29.05 6.04 -1.50
N LEU A 38 -29.13 7.37 -1.67
CA LEU A 38 -28.60 8.05 -2.86
C LEU A 38 -27.09 7.85 -3.00
N TRP A 39 -26.35 7.93 -1.89
CA TRP A 39 -24.93 7.62 -1.89
C TRP A 39 -24.65 6.17 -2.31
N LEU A 40 -25.38 5.18 -1.77
CA LEU A 40 -25.25 3.78 -2.17
C LEU A 40 -25.60 3.57 -3.65
N ALA A 41 -26.66 4.21 -4.15
CA ALA A 41 -27.07 4.14 -5.56
C ALA A 41 -25.98 4.71 -6.47
N ARG A 42 -25.41 5.86 -6.11
CA ARG A 42 -24.28 6.47 -6.82
C ARG A 42 -23.07 5.55 -6.83
N VAL A 43 -22.66 5.03 -5.68
CA VAL A 43 -21.52 4.10 -5.59
C VAL A 43 -21.76 2.84 -6.44
N GLY A 44 -22.99 2.32 -6.43
CA GLY A 44 -23.41 1.18 -7.26
C GLY A 44 -23.31 1.49 -8.75
N SER A 45 -23.78 2.66 -9.20
CA SER A 45 -23.62 3.12 -10.58
C SER A 45 -22.15 3.24 -10.96
N GLU A 46 -21.34 3.92 -10.14
CA GLU A 46 -19.90 4.06 -10.35
C GLU A 46 -19.20 2.69 -10.45
N ARG A 47 -19.65 1.66 -9.70
CA ARG A 47 -19.10 0.29 -9.85
C ARG A 47 -19.42 -0.32 -11.21
N ILE A 48 -20.63 -0.11 -11.74
CA ILE A 48 -21.04 -0.62 -13.05
C ILE A 48 -20.25 0.09 -14.15
N ASP A 49 -20.14 1.41 -14.07
CA ASP A 49 -19.35 2.22 -15.02
C ASP A 49 -17.87 1.78 -15.02
N GLU A 50 -17.31 1.48 -13.84
CA GLU A 50 -15.94 0.94 -13.70
C GLU A 50 -15.76 -0.47 -14.31
N ILE A 51 -16.82 -1.29 -14.40
CA ILE A 51 -16.76 -2.61 -15.06
C ILE A 51 -16.74 -2.42 -16.58
N GLU A 52 -17.53 -1.48 -17.10
CA GLU A 52 -17.57 -1.16 -18.53
C GLU A 52 -16.31 -0.42 -18.98
N ASN A 53 -15.79 0.49 -18.15
CA ASN A 53 -14.56 1.23 -18.38
C ASN A 53 -13.61 1.14 -17.15
N PRO A 54 -12.70 0.14 -17.13
CA PRO A 54 -11.74 -0.04 -16.03
C PRO A 54 -10.80 1.15 -15.76
N GLU A 55 -10.60 2.05 -16.72
CA GLU A 55 -9.77 3.25 -16.50
C GLU A 55 -10.37 4.16 -15.42
N LEU A 56 -11.71 4.20 -15.28
CA LEU A 56 -12.39 4.93 -14.21
C LEU A 56 -12.00 4.43 -12.82
N ALA A 57 -11.72 3.13 -12.68
CA ALA A 57 -11.26 2.55 -11.41
C ALA A 57 -9.84 3.04 -11.08
N GLN A 58 -8.98 3.17 -12.10
CA GLN A 58 -7.65 3.73 -11.94
C GLN A 58 -7.69 5.22 -11.59
N GLU A 59 -8.55 6.00 -12.22
CA GLU A 59 -8.76 7.42 -11.89
C GLU A 59 -9.29 7.59 -10.45
N ARG A 60 -10.25 6.77 -10.04
CA ARG A 60 -10.74 6.77 -8.66
C ARG A 60 -9.64 6.44 -7.67
N MET A 61 -8.79 5.46 -7.98
CA MET A 61 -7.63 5.13 -7.15
C MET A 61 -6.69 6.33 -6.99
N LYS A 62 -6.36 7.03 -8.09
CA LYS A 62 -5.58 8.28 -8.05
C LYS A 62 -6.24 9.32 -7.16
N SER A 63 -7.55 9.57 -7.36
CA SER A 63 -8.33 10.54 -6.57
C SER A 63 -8.34 10.22 -5.07
N ILE A 64 -8.39 8.94 -4.68
CA ILE A 64 -8.33 8.52 -3.28
C ILE A 64 -6.99 8.92 -2.65
N TYR A 65 -5.87 8.72 -3.35
CA TYR A 65 -4.57 9.15 -2.87
C TYR A 65 -4.43 10.68 -2.86
N GLU A 66 -4.91 11.38 -3.88
CA GLU A 66 -4.89 12.86 -3.89
C GLU A 66 -5.66 13.43 -2.69
N LYS A 67 -6.82 12.87 -2.35
CA LYS A 67 -7.62 13.27 -1.17
C LYS A 67 -6.91 12.99 0.16
N LYS A 68 -5.99 12.03 0.19
CA LYS A 68 -5.12 11.77 1.35
C LYS A 68 -3.90 12.69 1.41
N GLY A 69 -3.71 13.57 0.41
CA GLY A 69 -2.66 14.60 0.40
C GLY A 69 -1.39 14.23 -0.36
N TYR A 70 -1.33 13.04 -0.98
CA TYR A 70 -0.17 12.59 -1.76
C TYR A 70 -0.04 13.40 -3.06
N SER A 71 1.20 13.67 -3.49
CA SER A 71 1.44 14.30 -4.79
C SER A 71 1.16 13.35 -5.95
N LYS A 72 0.88 13.92 -7.13
CA LYS A 72 0.70 13.14 -8.37
C LYS A 72 1.94 12.31 -8.71
N GLU A 73 3.12 12.88 -8.52
CA GLU A 73 4.38 12.19 -8.78
C GLU A 73 4.53 10.96 -7.88
N TRP A 74 4.25 11.11 -6.58
CA TRP A 74 4.24 9.98 -5.66
C TRP A 74 3.22 8.91 -6.05
N ILE A 75 2.02 9.34 -6.43
CA ILE A 75 0.93 8.44 -6.83
C ILE A 75 1.38 7.61 -8.03
N ASP A 76 1.96 8.22 -9.06
CA ASP A 76 2.42 7.50 -10.24
C ASP A 76 3.53 6.49 -9.90
N LYS A 77 4.47 6.84 -9.02
CA LYS A 77 5.48 5.91 -8.48
C LYS A 77 4.81 4.75 -7.72
N ARG A 78 3.85 5.05 -6.85
CA ARG A 78 3.12 4.06 -6.06
C ARG A 78 2.34 3.09 -6.95
N LEU A 79 1.70 3.58 -8.01
CA LEU A 79 0.96 2.77 -8.98
C LEU A 79 1.88 1.77 -9.69
N ARG A 80 3.09 2.18 -10.09
CA ARG A 80 4.10 1.27 -10.65
C ARG A 80 4.50 0.19 -9.64
N GLY A 81 4.68 0.57 -8.37
CA GLY A 81 4.95 -0.40 -7.31
C GLY A 81 3.81 -1.39 -7.08
N ILE A 82 2.54 -0.97 -7.21
CA ILE A 82 1.39 -1.88 -7.16
C ILE A 82 1.47 -2.89 -8.31
N ALA A 83 1.79 -2.45 -9.53
CA ALA A 83 1.89 -3.34 -10.68
C ALA A 83 3.00 -4.39 -10.52
N VAL A 84 4.18 -3.99 -10.03
CA VAL A 84 5.30 -4.92 -9.74
C VAL A 84 4.91 -5.95 -8.68
N ARG A 85 4.28 -5.51 -7.60
CA ARG A 85 3.80 -6.42 -6.55
C ARG A 85 2.73 -7.38 -7.09
N GLN A 86 1.82 -6.89 -7.91
CA GLN A 86 0.75 -7.70 -8.50
C GLN A 86 1.33 -8.81 -9.36
N ASP A 87 2.29 -8.49 -10.23
CA ASP A 87 3.02 -9.45 -11.06
C ASP A 87 3.67 -10.55 -10.21
N LEU A 88 4.41 -10.18 -9.15
CA LEU A 88 4.99 -11.14 -8.22
C LEU A 88 3.93 -12.04 -7.57
N THR A 89 2.84 -11.46 -7.06
CA THR A 89 1.78 -12.26 -6.44
C THR A 89 1.09 -13.19 -7.41
N ASP A 90 1.00 -12.80 -8.69
CA ASP A 90 0.41 -13.66 -9.71
C ASP A 90 1.35 -14.80 -10.09
N GLU A 91 2.67 -14.59 -10.08
CA GLU A 91 3.64 -15.69 -10.20
C GLU A 91 3.51 -16.69 -9.03
N TRP A 92 3.36 -16.22 -7.80
CA TRP A 92 3.12 -17.11 -6.66
C TRP A 92 1.80 -17.89 -6.79
N LYS A 93 0.70 -17.22 -7.19
CA LYS A 93 -0.60 -17.89 -7.42
C LYS A 93 -0.52 -18.95 -8.50
N LYS A 94 0.17 -18.67 -9.62
CA LYS A 94 0.37 -19.64 -10.71
C LYS A 94 1.08 -20.91 -10.22
N ARG A 95 1.85 -20.83 -9.14
CA ARG A 95 2.59 -21.94 -8.52
C ARG A 95 1.91 -22.50 -7.27
N GLY A 96 0.63 -22.18 -7.07
CA GLY A 96 -0.19 -22.79 -6.03
C GLY A 96 -0.17 -22.10 -4.67
N ILE A 97 0.51 -20.95 -4.54
CA ILE A 97 0.44 -20.14 -3.31
C ILE A 97 -0.85 -19.32 -3.33
N GLN A 98 -1.78 -19.61 -2.41
CA GLN A 98 -3.10 -18.97 -2.37
C GLN A 98 -3.40 -18.29 -1.03
N GLU A 99 -2.70 -18.66 0.04
CA GLU A 99 -2.98 -18.14 1.37
C GLU A 99 -2.41 -16.73 1.57
N GLN A 100 -3.19 -15.85 2.19
CA GLN A 100 -2.73 -14.51 2.56
C GLN A 100 -1.52 -14.53 3.50
N MET A 101 -1.44 -15.55 4.37
CA MET A 101 -0.32 -15.73 5.27
C MET A 101 0.98 -16.03 4.51
N ASP A 102 0.92 -16.90 3.50
CA ASP A 102 2.07 -17.23 2.66
C ASP A 102 2.63 -16.00 1.94
N PHE A 103 1.77 -15.19 1.33
CA PHE A 103 2.20 -13.94 0.69
C PHE A 103 2.86 -12.98 1.69
N ALA A 104 2.38 -12.93 2.94
CA ALA A 104 2.96 -12.10 3.98
C ALA A 104 4.36 -12.61 4.39
N ILE A 105 4.53 -13.93 4.52
CA ILE A 105 5.83 -14.56 4.80
C ILE A 105 6.81 -14.26 3.68
N LEU A 106 6.46 -14.54 2.43
CA LEU A 106 7.36 -14.33 1.28
C LEU A 106 7.71 -12.84 1.11
N THR A 107 6.74 -11.94 1.28
CA THR A 107 7.00 -10.49 1.29
C THR A 107 7.97 -10.10 2.43
N ASN A 108 7.81 -10.69 3.62
CA ASN A 108 8.72 -10.45 4.74
C ASN A 108 10.15 -10.92 4.45
N GLU A 109 10.32 -12.06 3.78
CA GLU A 109 11.63 -12.57 3.39
C GLU A 109 12.32 -11.63 2.39
N ILE A 110 11.60 -11.08 1.42
CA ILE A 110 12.12 -10.05 0.51
C ILE A 110 12.54 -8.81 1.30
N SER A 111 11.67 -8.25 2.15
CA SER A 111 11.99 -7.07 2.96
C SER A 111 13.21 -7.29 3.84
N LYS A 112 13.30 -8.45 4.49
CA LYS A 112 14.40 -8.79 5.37
C LYS A 112 15.71 -8.93 4.61
N ALA A 113 15.69 -9.55 3.43
CA ALA A 113 16.86 -9.66 2.58
C ALA A 113 17.29 -8.29 2.05
N THR A 114 16.37 -7.46 1.54
CA THR A 114 16.67 -6.14 0.97
C THR A 114 17.18 -5.14 2.00
N PHE A 115 16.49 -5.02 3.15
CA PHE A 115 16.68 -3.94 4.12
C PHE A 115 17.20 -4.41 5.49
N GLY A 116 17.45 -5.71 5.67
CA GLY A 116 17.81 -6.27 6.98
C GLY A 116 16.68 -6.19 8.01
N LYS A 117 15.44 -5.89 7.60
CA LYS A 117 14.28 -5.68 8.48
C LYS A 117 13.05 -6.38 7.93
N THR A 118 12.35 -7.10 8.79
CA THR A 118 10.97 -7.56 8.52
C THR A 118 10.04 -6.35 8.34
N ILE A 119 8.86 -6.55 7.75
CA ILE A 119 7.89 -5.48 7.57
C ILE A 119 7.48 -4.86 8.92
N GLU A 120 7.36 -5.66 9.97
CA GLU A 120 6.99 -5.16 11.30
C GLU A 120 8.11 -4.30 11.93
N GLU A 121 9.37 -4.76 11.86
CA GLU A 121 10.52 -3.98 12.33
C GLU A 121 10.67 -2.67 11.55
N TYR A 122 10.41 -2.71 10.24
CA TYR A 122 10.51 -1.52 9.41
C TYR A 122 9.37 -0.53 9.69
N LYS A 123 8.16 -1.02 9.96
CA LYS A 123 7.07 -0.17 10.48
C LYS A 123 7.42 0.48 11.81
N LYS A 124 8.05 -0.25 12.73
CA LYS A 124 8.53 0.29 14.01
C LYS A 124 9.57 1.39 13.81
N LEU A 125 10.54 1.18 12.91
CA LEU A 125 11.54 2.21 12.54
C LEU A 125 10.86 3.50 12.06
N LYS A 126 9.84 3.38 11.21
CA LYS A 126 9.07 4.51 10.68
C LYS A 126 7.95 5.01 11.62
N LYS A 127 7.88 4.49 12.85
CA LYS A 127 6.90 4.89 13.88
C LYS A 127 5.44 4.72 13.42
N LEU A 128 5.19 3.65 12.65
CA LEU A 128 3.87 3.31 12.10
C LEU A 128 3.17 2.28 12.97
N ASN A 129 1.85 2.44 13.12
CA ASN A 129 1.00 1.48 13.83
C ASN A 129 0.22 0.63 12.82
N LYS A 130 -0.85 1.19 12.24
CA LYS A 130 -1.77 0.50 11.34
C LYS A 130 -1.56 0.88 9.87
N GLU A 131 -0.70 1.85 9.63
CA GLU A 131 -0.45 2.40 8.31
C GLU A 131 0.31 1.42 7.41
N ASN A 132 0.20 1.66 6.10
CA ASN A 132 0.91 0.89 5.08
C ASN A 132 2.36 1.35 5.00
N LEU A 133 3.32 0.45 5.19
CA LEU A 133 4.74 0.78 5.17
C LEU A 133 5.18 1.50 3.89
N ARG A 134 4.73 1.01 2.72
CA ARG A 134 5.12 1.56 1.40
C ARG A 134 4.58 2.98 1.19
N ASP A 135 3.51 3.35 1.89
CA ASP A 135 2.95 4.70 1.80
C ASP A 135 3.82 5.74 2.55
N HIS A 136 4.79 5.27 3.35
CA HIS A 136 5.68 6.09 4.17
C HIS A 136 7.17 5.87 3.87
N MET A 137 7.49 5.04 2.87
CA MET A 137 8.84 4.85 2.36
C MET A 137 9.27 6.04 1.50
N THR A 138 10.55 6.39 1.57
CA THR A 138 11.19 7.34 0.66
C THR A 138 11.21 6.80 -0.76
N ASP A 139 11.53 7.66 -1.73
CA ASP A 139 11.61 7.26 -3.13
C ASP A 139 12.62 6.13 -3.37
N LEU A 140 13.80 6.18 -2.74
CA LEU A 140 14.82 5.15 -2.88
C LEU A 140 14.41 3.85 -2.17
N GLU A 141 13.80 3.93 -0.99
CA GLU A 141 13.25 2.74 -0.32
C GLU A 141 12.18 2.05 -1.20
N LEU A 142 11.30 2.82 -1.86
CA LEU A 142 10.32 2.28 -2.80
C LEU A 142 11.00 1.62 -4.02
N ILE A 143 12.03 2.23 -4.59
CA ILE A 143 12.77 1.68 -5.73
C ILE A 143 13.44 0.34 -5.36
N PHE A 144 14.15 0.26 -4.23
CA PHE A 144 14.80 -0.99 -3.82
C PHE A 144 13.79 -2.06 -3.41
N ASN A 145 12.65 -1.67 -2.82
CA ASN A 145 11.56 -2.62 -2.59
C ASN A 145 11.02 -3.18 -3.91
N MET A 146 10.78 -2.32 -4.92
CA MET A 146 10.34 -2.75 -6.25
C MET A 146 11.38 -3.64 -6.95
N LEU A 147 12.66 -3.32 -6.84
CA LEU A 147 13.74 -4.14 -7.39
C LEU A 147 13.75 -5.54 -6.78
N GLY A 148 13.55 -5.65 -5.46
CA GLY A 148 13.49 -6.95 -4.78
C GLY A 148 12.28 -7.78 -5.21
N GLU A 149 11.12 -7.14 -5.35
CA GLU A 149 9.89 -7.78 -5.81
C GLU A 149 10.00 -8.24 -7.27
N ALA A 150 10.47 -7.37 -8.17
CA ALA A 150 10.65 -7.68 -9.58
C ALA A 150 11.70 -8.79 -9.78
N SER A 151 12.83 -8.72 -9.07
CA SER A 151 13.87 -9.75 -9.13
C SER A 151 13.34 -11.09 -8.64
N THR A 152 12.55 -11.10 -7.57
CA THR A 152 11.89 -12.33 -7.09
C THR A 152 10.98 -12.91 -8.17
N ALA A 153 10.14 -12.09 -8.81
CA ALA A 153 9.22 -12.55 -9.85
C ALA A 153 9.95 -13.16 -11.05
N GLU A 154 11.05 -12.54 -11.51
CA GLU A 154 11.87 -13.11 -12.58
C GLU A 154 12.50 -14.45 -12.18
N ILE A 155 12.98 -14.56 -10.93
CA ILE A 155 13.56 -15.82 -10.44
C ILE A 155 12.48 -16.91 -10.30
N GLU A 156 11.29 -16.58 -9.83
CA GLU A 156 10.12 -17.49 -9.78
C GLU A 156 9.81 -18.05 -11.17
N ARG A 157 9.85 -17.21 -12.22
CA ARG A 157 9.69 -17.62 -13.62
C ARG A 157 10.76 -18.58 -14.08
N LYS A 158 12.02 -18.35 -13.72
CA LYS A 158 13.14 -19.15 -14.20
C LYS A 158 13.36 -20.45 -13.42
N GLN A 159 13.25 -20.41 -12.10
CA GLN A 159 13.50 -21.57 -11.24
C GLN A 159 12.26 -22.45 -11.10
N ASN A 160 11.06 -21.89 -11.31
CA ASN A 160 9.78 -22.59 -11.19
C ASN A 160 9.69 -23.47 -9.93
N PRO A 161 9.89 -22.90 -8.74
CA PRO A 161 9.81 -23.64 -7.48
C PRO A 161 8.44 -24.30 -7.30
N GLN A 162 8.44 -25.44 -6.61
CA GLN A 162 7.24 -26.27 -6.40
C GLN A 162 6.84 -26.36 -4.92
N LYS A 163 7.81 -26.19 -4.01
CA LYS A 163 7.57 -26.26 -2.56
C LYS A 163 7.63 -24.87 -1.94
N PHE A 164 6.84 -24.63 -0.91
CA PHE A 164 6.84 -23.35 -0.18
C PHE A 164 8.24 -22.91 0.28
N ASN A 165 9.05 -23.83 0.80
CA ASN A 165 10.43 -23.52 1.20
C ASN A 165 11.32 -23.07 0.04
N GLU A 166 11.06 -23.52 -1.18
CA GLU A 166 11.79 -23.07 -2.37
C GLU A 166 11.38 -21.64 -2.74
N HIS A 167 10.10 -21.28 -2.61
CA HIS A 167 9.63 -19.90 -2.74
C HIS A 167 10.26 -18.95 -1.72
N ILE A 168 10.46 -19.41 -0.47
CA ILE A 168 11.20 -18.65 0.55
C ILE A 168 12.63 -18.37 0.07
N LEU A 169 13.32 -19.39 -0.45
CA LEU A 169 14.68 -19.22 -0.98
C LEU A 169 14.72 -18.27 -2.17
N VAL A 170 13.75 -18.36 -3.08
CA VAL A 170 13.63 -17.45 -4.22
C VAL A 170 13.37 -16.01 -3.78
N SER A 171 12.50 -15.82 -2.79
CA SER A 171 12.20 -14.51 -2.17
C SER A 171 13.45 -13.88 -1.54
N ARG A 172 14.27 -14.69 -0.85
CA ARG A 172 15.56 -14.23 -0.32
C ARG A 172 16.52 -13.81 -1.42
N LYS A 173 16.68 -14.61 -2.48
CA LYS A 173 17.55 -14.27 -3.62
C LYS A 173 17.13 -12.96 -4.30
N GLY A 174 15.83 -12.75 -4.50
CA GLY A 174 15.34 -11.51 -5.09
C GLY A 174 15.62 -10.30 -4.20
N GLY A 175 15.42 -10.42 -2.88
CA GLY A 175 15.78 -9.39 -1.92
C GLY A 175 17.29 -9.15 -1.81
N GLU A 176 18.13 -10.19 -1.92
CA GLU A 176 19.59 -10.09 -1.94
C GLU A 176 20.10 -9.29 -3.15
N ILE A 177 19.49 -9.45 -4.33
CA ILE A 177 19.83 -8.63 -5.51
C ILE A 177 19.57 -7.15 -5.21
N ALA A 178 18.41 -6.83 -4.62
CA ALA A 178 18.09 -5.47 -4.24
C ALA A 178 18.98 -4.93 -3.12
N LYS A 179 19.35 -5.79 -2.15
CA LYS A 179 20.31 -5.47 -1.09
C LYS A 179 21.66 -5.06 -1.68
N ASN A 180 22.20 -5.85 -2.59
CA ASN A 180 23.51 -5.59 -3.19
C ASN A 180 23.51 -4.24 -3.93
N ALA A 181 22.48 -3.99 -4.75
CA ALA A 181 22.33 -2.71 -5.44
C ALA A 181 22.14 -1.53 -4.47
N ARG A 182 21.43 -1.74 -3.35
CA ARG A 182 21.26 -0.74 -2.30
C ARG A 182 22.59 -0.42 -1.64
N GLU A 183 23.32 -1.42 -1.20
CA GLU A 183 24.61 -1.26 -0.51
C GLU A 183 25.66 -0.61 -1.42
N GLU A 184 25.68 -0.97 -2.71
CA GLU A 184 26.54 -0.31 -3.70
C GLU A 184 26.23 1.18 -3.81
N LEU A 185 24.95 1.56 -3.86
CA LEU A 185 24.56 2.97 -3.85
C LEU A 185 24.93 3.68 -2.55
N GLU A 186 24.69 3.05 -1.39
CA GLU A 186 25.03 3.61 -0.07
C GLU A 186 26.54 3.84 0.10
N ILE A 187 27.37 2.99 -0.50
CA ILE A 187 28.83 3.15 -0.52
C ILE A 187 29.23 4.38 -1.34
N GLU A 188 28.65 4.54 -2.53
CA GLU A 188 28.98 5.66 -3.44
C GLU A 188 28.45 7.00 -2.93
N THR A 189 27.29 7.02 -2.26
CA THR A 189 26.70 8.26 -1.72
C THR A 189 27.17 8.59 -0.31
N GLY A 190 27.61 7.59 0.47
CA GLY A 190 27.93 7.73 1.89
C GLY A 190 26.70 7.88 2.80
N GLU A 191 25.49 7.69 2.29
CA GLU A 191 24.22 7.83 3.02
C GLU A 191 23.42 6.52 3.02
N SER A 192 22.84 6.17 4.17
CA SER A 192 21.95 5.00 4.29
C SER A 192 20.61 5.27 3.62
N ILE A 193 20.14 4.33 2.79
CA ILE A 193 18.81 4.39 2.18
C ILE A 193 17.72 4.09 3.22
N ILE A 194 18.03 3.21 4.18
CA ILE A 194 17.10 2.88 5.26
C ILE A 194 17.05 4.08 6.21
N SER A 195 15.87 4.68 6.34
CA SER A 195 15.68 5.92 7.12
C SER A 195 14.45 5.85 8.03
N GLU A 196 14.52 6.55 9.17
CA GLU A 196 13.34 6.82 10.02
C GLU A 196 12.39 7.85 9.38
N GLU A 197 12.83 8.53 8.32
CA GLU A 197 12.06 9.56 7.64
C GLU A 197 10.76 9.00 7.04
N ASN A 198 9.73 9.82 7.12
CA ASN A 198 8.41 9.52 6.60
C ASN A 198 8.13 10.47 5.44
N TYR A 199 7.95 9.88 4.25
CA TYR A 199 7.75 10.61 3.00
C TYR A 199 6.65 11.69 3.08
N LEU A 200 5.54 11.41 3.78
CA LEU A 200 4.45 12.38 3.92
C LEU A 200 4.84 13.61 4.72
N ILE A 201 5.65 13.44 5.77
CA ILE A 201 6.16 14.53 6.60
C ILE A 201 7.12 15.38 5.77
N GLU A 202 7.93 14.75 4.93
CA GLU A 202 8.87 15.42 4.05
C GLU A 202 8.16 16.18 2.93
N GLU A 203 7.17 15.59 2.26
CA GLU A 203 6.35 16.31 1.28
C GLU A 203 5.60 17.48 1.88
N GLU A 204 5.05 17.33 3.08
CA GLU A 204 4.35 18.42 3.76
C GLU A 204 5.33 19.51 4.18
N LYS A 205 6.53 19.14 4.63
CA LYS A 205 7.63 20.07 4.92
C LYS A 205 8.08 20.80 3.66
N ILE A 206 8.29 20.10 2.53
CA ILE A 206 8.64 20.67 1.23
C ILE A 206 7.52 21.57 0.71
N LYS A 207 6.25 21.14 0.78
CA LYS A 207 5.08 21.96 0.40
C LYS A 207 4.99 23.21 1.28
N ARG A 208 5.25 23.09 2.60
CA ARG A 208 5.27 24.22 3.55
C ARG A 208 6.42 25.18 3.26
N GLU A 209 7.60 24.69 2.93
CA GLU A 209 8.78 25.49 2.55
C GLU A 209 8.57 26.20 1.21
N LYS A 210 7.99 25.51 0.21
CA LYS A 210 7.60 26.12 -1.07
C LYS A 210 6.55 27.22 -0.88
N ARG A 211 5.55 27.02 -0.02
CA ARG A 211 4.55 28.05 0.37
C ARG A 211 5.22 29.25 1.06
N LYS A 212 6.16 29.01 1.98
CA LYS A 212 6.94 30.09 2.63
C LYS A 212 7.76 30.89 1.63
N LYS A 213 8.53 30.24 0.74
CA LYS A 213 9.32 30.90 -0.30
C LYS A 213 8.44 31.71 -1.25
N LYS A 214 7.29 31.17 -1.68
CA LYS A 214 6.32 31.89 -2.53
C LYS A 214 5.78 33.14 -1.84
N LYS A 215 5.40 33.04 -0.55
CA LYS A 215 4.92 34.19 0.23
C LYS A 215 5.98 35.27 0.40
N ILE A 216 7.24 34.89 0.62
CA ILE A 216 8.37 35.82 0.69
C ILE A 216 8.58 36.53 -0.65
N LEU A 217 8.48 35.81 -1.78
CA LEU A 217 8.63 36.35 -3.14
C LEU A 217 7.46 37.27 -3.53
N GLU A 218 6.25 36.99 -3.07
CA GLU A 218 5.08 37.86 -3.26
C GLU A 218 5.21 39.14 -2.43
N MET A 219 5.67 39.05 -1.18
CA MET A 219 5.89 40.23 -0.32
C MET A 219 6.97 41.17 -0.85
N SER A 220 8.02 40.65 -1.48
CA SER A 220 9.09 41.46 -2.07
C SER A 220 8.73 42.09 -3.42
N ARG A 221 7.64 41.64 -4.07
CA ARG A 221 7.10 42.24 -5.30
C ARG A 221 6.12 43.38 -5.05
N THR A 222 5.58 43.49 -3.84
CA THR A 222 4.62 44.55 -3.45
C THR A 222 5.31 45.78 -2.82
N THR A 223 6.65 45.81 -2.78
CA THR A 223 7.45 46.86 -2.13
C THR A 223 8.14 47.83 -3.11
N TYR A 224 7.75 47.83 -4.38
CA TYR A 224 8.20 48.79 -5.41
C TYR A 224 7.02 49.44 -6.11
#